data_AF-A0A1G6E336-F1
#
_entry.id   AF-A0A1G6E336-F1
#
_cell.length_a   1.000
_cell.length_b   1.000
_cell.length_c   1.000
_cell.angle_alpha   90.00
_cell.angle_beta   90.00
_cell.angle_gamma   90.00
#
_symmetry.space_group_name_H-M   'P 1'
#
loop_
_entity.id
_entity.type
_entity.pdbx_description
1 polymer ?
#
loop_
_entity_poly.entity_id
_entity_poly.type
_entity_poly.pdbx_seq_one_letter_code
_entity_poly.pdbx_strand_id
1 'polypeptide(L)' 'MYLQLDPRNISFLKFLLEAYDNLAYLTTVSSQSAVIKLVFAPEQEQEVREFLESVRDEIGFVEILMGGRDGY' A
#
# COMPACT_ATOMS: atom_id res chain seq x y z
N MET A 1 4.95 -0.45 5.13
CA MET A 1 5.50 -0.50 3.75
C MET A 1 5.03 0.71 2.96
N TYR A 2 5.81 1.23 2.01
CA TYR A 2 5.40 2.34 1.14
C TYR A 2 5.30 1.87 -0.30
N LEU A 3 4.20 2.20 -0.96
CA LEU A 3 3.98 1.89 -2.38
C LEU A 3 3.74 3.19 -3.14
N GLN A 4 4.21 3.23 -4.38
CA GLN A 4 3.83 4.23 -5.35
C GLN A 4 3.05 3.55 -6.48
N LEU A 5 1.92 4.13 -6.86
CA LEU A 5 1.02 3.61 -7.88
C LEU A 5 0.36 4.77 -8.64
N ASP A 6 -0.42 4.48 -9.68
CA ASP A 6 -1.21 5.52 -10.33
C ASP A 6 -2.25 6.08 -9.33
N PRO A 7 -2.42 7.42 -9.21
CA PRO A 7 -3.39 8.00 -8.30
C PRO A 7 -4.83 7.48 -8.49
N ARG A 8 -5.20 7.08 -9.73
CA ARG A 8 -6.51 6.50 -10.05
C ARG A 8 -6.72 5.14 -9.38
N ASN A 9 -5.64 4.43 -9.07
CA ASN A 9 -5.67 3.09 -8.50
C ASN A 9 -5.63 3.09 -6.96
N ILE A 10 -5.39 4.24 -6.32
CA ILE A 10 -5.35 4.34 -4.84
C ILE A 10 -6.69 3.93 -4.23
N SER A 11 -7.80 4.46 -4.75
CA SER A 11 -9.13 4.12 -4.25
C SER A 11 -9.48 2.65 -4.50
N PHE A 12 -9.01 2.08 -5.60
CA PHE A 12 -9.24 0.68 -5.94
C PHE A 12 -8.45 -0.26 -5.02
N LEU A 13 -7.17 0.02 -4.80
CA LEU A 13 -6.35 -0.72 -3.83
C LEU A 13 -6.95 -0.66 -2.42
N LYS A 14 -7.43 0.52 -2.00
CA LYS A 14 -8.10 0.68 -0.71
C LYS A 14 -9.36 -0.21 -0.60
N PHE A 15 -10.20 -0.19 -1.64
CA PHE A 15 -11.41 -1.02 -1.68
C PHE A 15 -11.09 -2.52 -1.57
N LEU A 16 -10.07 -2.99 -2.28
CA LEU A 16 -9.64 -4.39 -2.21
C LEU A 16 -9.12 -4.76 -0.82
N LEU A 17 -8.32 -3.89 -0.18
CA LEU A 17 -7.86 -4.11 1.19
C LEU A 17 -9.00 -4.19 2.20
N GLU A 18 -10.02 -3.34 2.06
CA GLU A 18 -11.22 -3.36 2.91
C GLU A 18 -12.04 -4.64 2.72
N ALA A 19 -12.01 -5.26 1.54
CA ALA A 19 -12.64 -6.55 1.28
C ALA A 19 -11.87 -7.74 1.90
N TYR A 20 -10.55 -7.60 2.10
CA TYR A 20 -9.69 -8.60 2.74
C TYR A 20 -9.61 -8.37 4.26
N ASP A 21 -10.76 -8.47 4.95
CA ASP A 21 -10.90 -8.47 6.43
C ASP A 21 -9.98 -7.48 7.20
N ASN A 22 -9.83 -6.26 6.68
CA ASN A 22 -8.96 -5.21 7.24
C ASN A 22 -7.47 -5.63 7.42
N LEU A 23 -6.95 -6.46 6.52
CA LEU A 23 -5.58 -6.98 6.52
C LEU A 23 -4.50 -5.88 6.63
N ALA A 24 -4.74 -4.72 6.03
CA ALA A 24 -3.87 -3.56 6.19
C ALA A 24 -4.66 -2.24 6.09
N TYR A 25 -4.19 -1.23 6.81
CA TYR A 25 -4.62 0.15 6.68
C TYR A 25 -3.80 0.87 5.62
N LEU A 26 -4.49 1.52 4.68
CA LEU A 26 -3.89 2.37 3.66
C LEU A 26 -3.99 3.85 4.06
N THR A 27 -2.87 4.56 4.07
CA THR A 27 -2.82 6.01 4.26
C THR A 27 -2.12 6.67 3.08
N THR A 28 -2.71 7.71 2.49
CA THR A 28 -2.06 8.50 1.44
C THR A 28 -1.00 9.41 2.05
N VAL A 29 0.25 9.25 1.62
CA VAL A 29 1.39 10.07 2.07
C VAL A 29 1.53 11.31 1.18
N SER A 30 1.37 11.16 -0.13
CA SER A 30 1.39 12.25 -1.09
C SER A 30 0.41 11.95 -2.22
N SER A 31 -0.62 12.78 -2.36
CA SER A 31 -1.58 12.68 -3.47
C SER A 31 -0.98 13.11 -4.81
N GLN A 32 -0.01 14.03 -4.80
CA GLN A 32 0.68 14.51 -6.00
C GLN A 32 1.62 13.45 -6.58
N SER A 33 2.30 12.71 -5.71
CA SER A 33 3.23 11.64 -6.10
C SER A 33 2.58 10.25 -6.10
N ALA A 34 1.29 10.17 -5.71
CA ALA A 34 0.53 8.94 -5.52
C ALA A 34 1.28 7.89 -4.69
N VAL A 35 1.84 8.35 -3.57
CA VAL A 35 2.51 7.51 -2.59
C VAL A 35 1.57 7.20 -1.46
N ILE A 36 1.47 5.92 -1.11
CA ILE A 36 0.67 5.41 0.00
C ILE A 36 1.56 4.63 0.98
N LYS A 37 1.13 4.60 2.23
CA LYS A 37 1.70 3.81 3.31
C LYS A 37 0.70 2.72 3.68
N LEU A 38 1.16 1.47 3.63
CA LEU A 38 0.45 0.33 4.20
C LEU A 38 0.96 0.08 5.62
N VAL A 39 0.02 0.00 6.55
CA VAL A 39 0.21 -0.29 7.97
C VAL A 39 -0.54 -1.58 8.29
N PHE A 40 0.17 -2.57 8.80
CA PHE A 40 -0.33 -3.91 9.10
C PHE A 40 0.39 -4.44 10.34
N ALA A 41 -0.20 -5.44 11.01
CA ALA A 41 0.48 -6.11 12.12
C ALA A 41 1.70 -6.88 11.57
N PRO A 42 2.86 -6.89 12.26
CA PRO A 42 4.06 -7.60 11.81
C PRO A 42 3.80 -9.07 11.43
N GLU A 43 2.90 -9.74 12.15
CA GLU A 43 2.51 -11.13 11.93
C GLU A 43 1.77 -11.33 10.59
N GLN A 44 1.12 -10.28 10.08
CA GLN A 44 0.36 -10.28 8.83
C GLN A 44 1.19 -9.87 7.61
N GLU A 45 2.50 -9.64 7.76
CA GLU A 45 3.35 -9.19 6.64
C GLU A 45 3.28 -10.14 5.45
N GLN A 46 3.31 -11.46 5.71
CA GLN A 46 3.25 -12.47 4.66
C GLN A 46 1.93 -12.41 3.90
N GLU A 47 0.80 -12.34 4.61
CA GLU A 47 -0.54 -12.23 4.02
C GLU A 47 -0.69 -10.95 3.18
N VAL A 48 -0.16 -9.82 3.67
CA VAL A 48 -0.15 -8.54 2.93
C VAL A 48 0.66 -8.65 1.66
N ARG A 49 1.83 -9.29 1.70
CA ARG A 49 2.66 -9.50 0.51
C ARG A 49 1.97 -10.41 -0.50
N GLU A 50 1.34 -11.50 -0.05
CA GLU A 50 0.58 -12.40 -0.92
C GLU A 50 -0.60 -11.70 -1.58
N PHE A 51 -1.35 -10.90 -0.82
CA PHE A 51 -2.40 -10.05 -1.36
C PHE A 51 -1.86 -9.11 -2.43
N LEU A 52 -0.77 -8.39 -2.15
CA LEU A 52 -0.18 -7.44 -3.10
C LEU A 52 0.32 -8.10 -4.37
N GLU A 53 0.94 -9.27 -4.27
CA GLU A 53 1.34 -10.05 -5.44
C GLU A 53 0.11 -10.50 -6.26
N SER A 54 -1.00 -10.87 -5.61
CA SER A 54 -2.23 -11.26 -6.31
C SER A 54 -2.87 -10.13 -7.13
N VAL A 55 -2.71 -8.87 -6.71
CA VAL A 55 -3.28 -7.68 -7.37
C VAL A 55 -2.26 -6.91 -8.21
N ARG A 56 -1.03 -7.42 -8.30
CA ARG A 56 0.10 -6.72 -8.93
C ARG A 56 -0.12 -6.43 -10.41
N ASP A 57 -0.61 -7.42 -11.15
CA ASP A 57 -0.91 -7.30 -12.59
C ASP A 57 -2.08 -6.34 -12.86
N GLU A 58 -3.00 -6.17 -11.92
CA GLU A 58 -4.18 -5.31 -12.09
C GLU A 58 -3.87 -3.84 -11.75
N ILE A 59 -3.10 -3.60 -10.68
CA ILE A 59 -2.88 -2.26 -10.12
C ILE A 59 -1.61 -1.59 -10.65
N GLY A 60 -0.54 -2.35 -10.87
CA GLY A 60 0.76 -1.83 -11.25
C GLY A 60 1.32 -0.84 -10.22
N PHE A 61 1.98 -1.35 -9.18
CA PHE A 61 2.63 -0.53 -8.15
C PHE A 61 4.12 -0.85 -8.03
N VAL A 62 4.88 0.08 -7.44
CA VAL A 62 6.29 -0.11 -7.08
C VAL A 62 6.46 0.10 -5.58
N GLU A 63 7.17 -0.82 -4.93
CA GLU A 63 7.59 -0.63 -3.54
C GLU A 63 8.69 0.42 -3.49
N ILE A 64 8.53 1.43 -2.62
CA ILE A 64 9.52 2.48 -2.43
C ILE A 64 10.04 2.46 -1.00
N LEU A 65 11.35 2.69 -0.85
CA LEU A 65 11.94 2.95 0.46
C LEU A 65 11.80 4.44 0.74
N MET A 66 10.90 4.82 1.64
CA MET A 66 10.98 6.14 2.25
C MET A 66 12.21 6.14 3.16
N GLY A 67 13.33 6.64 2.64
CA GLY A 67 14.56 6.79 3.41
C GLY A 67 14.26 7.60 4.66
N GLY A 68 14.49 7.01 5.83
CA GLY A 68 14.22 7.64 7.12
C GLY A 68 14.96 8.96 7.26
N ARG A 69 14.28 10.05 6.96
CA ARG A 69 14.70 11.41 7.31
C ARG A 69 13.49 12.33 7.44
N ASP A 70 12.56 11.94 8.29
CA ASP A 70 11.64 12.88 8.90
C ASP A 70 11.77 12.70 10.41
N GLY A 71 12.79 13.36 10.95
CA GLY A 71 12.83 13.68 12.36
C GLY A 71 11.68 14.63 12.66
N TYR A 72 10.82 14.24 13.57
CA TYR A 72 9.96 15.12 14.33
C TYR A 72 10.36 15.01 15.80
#